data_AF-A0A538HNS0-F1
#
_entry.id   AF-A0A538HNS0-F1
#
_cell.length_a   1.000
_cell.length_b   1.000
_cell.length_c   1.000
_cell.angle_alpha   90.00
_cell.angle_beta   90.00
_cell.angle_gamma   90.00
#
_symmetry.space_group_name_H-M   'P 1'
#
loop_
_entity.id
_entity.type
_entity.pdbx_description
1 polymer ?
#
loop_
_entity_poly.entity_id
_entity_poly.type
_entity_poly.pdbx_seq_one_letter_code
_entity_poly.pdbx_strand_id
1 'polypeptide(L)'
;MIRTIRRLVTLAGAPVGRLALSTLLGALAVVFGIGLMTTAGYLIARAAERPAILSLSVAIVAVRFFGLSRPLARYLERLASHDLAFRLLAR
;
A
#
# COMPACT_ATOMS: atom_id res chain seq x y z
N MET A 1 16.53 -13.53 -16.50
CA MET A 1 15.46 -12.53 -16.23
C MET A 1 15.96 -11.22 -15.60
N ILE A 2 16.67 -11.24 -14.46
CA ILE A 2 17.12 -10.03 -13.75
C ILE A 2 17.98 -9.09 -14.63
N ARG A 3 18.85 -9.64 -15.48
CA ARG A 3 19.66 -8.84 -16.44
C ARG A 3 18.81 -8.12 -17.50
N THR A 4 17.70 -8.72 -17.93
CA THR A 4 16.78 -8.14 -18.92
C THR A 4 15.99 -6.98 -18.31
N ILE A 5 15.48 -7.16 -17.09
CA ILE A 5 14.80 -6.09 -16.34
C ILE A 5 15.74 -4.92 -16.12
N ARG A 6 16.99 -5.18 -15.71
CA ARG A 6 17.98 -4.12 -15.51
C ARG A 6 18.28 -3.35 -16.79
N ARG A 7 18.36 -4.04 -17.94
CA ARG A 7 18.55 -3.41 -19.26
C ARG A 7 17.36 -2.54 -19.66
N LEU A 8 16.13 -3.00 -19.43
CA LEU A 8 14.92 -2.23 -19.73
C LEU A 8 14.78 -0.99 -18.83
N VAL A 9 15.09 -1.12 -17.54
CA VAL A 9 15.12 0.02 -16.60
C VAL A 9 16.17 1.06 -17.02
N THR A 10 17.35 0.62 -17.45
CA THR A 10 18.40 1.53 -17.93
C THR A 10 18.07 2.16 -19.29
N LEU A 11 17.38 1.44 -20.19
CA LEU A 11 16.95 1.95 -21.50
C LEU A 11 15.80 2.94 -21.39
N ALA A 12 14.90 2.73 -20.43
CA ALA A 12 13.82 3.67 -20.15
C ALA A 12 14.33 4.98 -19.50
N GLY A 13 15.55 5.03 -18.96
CA GLY A 13 16.04 6.23 -18.26
C GLY A 13 15.21 6.56 -16.99
N ALA A 14 14.49 5.58 -16.45
CA ALA A 14 13.62 5.76 -15.30
C ALA A 14 14.48 6.00 -14.04
N PRO A 15 14.28 7.10 -13.30
CA PRO A 15 15.04 7.38 -12.09
C PRO A 15 14.83 6.26 -11.05
N VAL A 16 15.91 5.53 -10.74
CA VAL A 16 15.92 4.35 -9.86
C VAL A 16 15.26 4.64 -8.50
N GLY A 17 15.42 5.86 -7.99
CA GLY A 17 14.78 6.30 -6.74
C GLY A 17 13.25 6.31 -6.80
N ARG A 18 12.63 6.68 -7.94
CA ARG A 18 11.16 6.68 -8.10
C ARG A 18 10.61 5.28 -8.33
N LEU A 19 11.36 4.41 -9.01
CA LEU A 19 11.00 2.99 -9.12
C LEU A 19 11.02 2.31 -7.75
N ALA A 20 12.05 2.57 -6.94
CA ALA A 20 12.11 2.09 -5.57
C ALA A 20 10.94 2.62 -4.73
N LEU A 21 10.62 3.93 -4.85
CA LEU A 21 9.50 4.54 -4.14
C LEU A 21 8.13 3.93 -4.55
N SER A 22 7.88 3.74 -5.84
CA SER A 22 6.64 3.10 -6.33
C SER A 22 6.51 1.67 -5.81
N THR A 23 7.61 0.90 -5.84
CA THR A 23 7.62 -0.48 -5.32
C THR A 23 7.39 -0.51 -3.81
N LEU A 24 7.99 0.42 -3.06
CA LEU A 24 7.84 0.53 -1.61
C LEU A 24 6.40 0.94 -1.23
N LEU A 25 5.79 1.87 -1.97
CA LEU A 25 4.38 2.25 -1.79
C LEU A 25 3.43 1.08 -2.08
N GLY A 26 3.70 0.32 -3.14
CA GLY A 26 2.97 -0.91 -3.45
C GLY A 26 3.08 -1.95 -2.33
N ALA A 27 4.29 -2.17 -1.81
CA ALA A 27 4.51 -3.07 -0.68
C ALA A 27 3.77 -2.60 0.59
N LEU A 28 3.82 -1.30 0.90
CA LEU A 28 3.06 -0.71 2.01
C LEU A 28 1.55 -0.91 1.85
N ALA A 29 1.01 -0.77 0.64
CA ALA A 29 -0.41 -1.01 0.39
C ALA A 29 -0.80 -2.47 0.69
N VAL A 30 0.08 -3.44 0.40
CA VAL A 30 -0.12 -4.85 0.76
C VAL A 30 -0.09 -5.03 2.28
N VAL A 31 0.90 -4.44 2.96
CA VAL A 31 1.02 -4.49 4.43
C VAL A 31 -0.22 -3.92 5.11
N PHE A 32 -0.73 -2.77 4.65
CA PHE A 32 -1.97 -2.20 5.18
C PHE A 32 -3.19 -3.08 4.91
N GLY A 33 -3.23 -3.79 3.78
CA GLY A 33 -4.27 -4.79 3.50
C GLY A 33 -4.24 -5.97 4.47
N ILE A 34 -3.07 -6.49 4.80
CA ILE A 34 -2.89 -7.55 5.79
C ILE A 34 -3.30 -7.06 7.18
N GLY A 35 -2.86 -5.85 7.56
CA GLY A 35 -3.27 -5.19 8.81
C GLY A 35 -4.79 -5.01 8.92
N LEU A 36 -5.44 -4.60 7.83
CA LEU A 36 -6.90 -4.48 7.78
C LEU A 36 -7.59 -5.83 7.97
N MET A 37 -7.16 -6.87 7.26
CA MET A 37 -7.78 -8.19 7.32
C MET A 37 -7.64 -8.80 8.72
N THR A 38 -6.44 -8.70 9.31
CA THR A 38 -6.15 -9.23 10.65
C THR A 38 -6.91 -8.50 11.75
N THR A 39 -6.93 -7.17 11.73
CA THR A 39 -7.67 -6.36 12.72
C THR A 39 -9.18 -6.51 12.60
N ALA A 40 -9.71 -6.58 11.37
CA ALA A 40 -11.13 -6.84 11.13
C ALA A 40 -11.52 -8.23 11.65
N GLY A 41 -10.73 -9.27 11.35
CA GLY A 41 -10.96 -10.62 11.86
C GLY A 41 -10.94 -10.68 13.40
N TYR A 42 -9.97 -10.04 14.03
CA TYR A 42 -9.89 -9.92 15.50
C TYR A 42 -11.13 -9.23 16.07
N LEU A 43 -11.55 -8.11 15.47
CA LEU A 43 -12.70 -7.34 15.91
C LEU A 43 -14.00 -8.15 15.79
N ILE A 44 -14.19 -8.90 14.70
CA ILE A 44 -15.35 -9.76 14.50
C ILE A 44 -15.38 -10.87 15.56
N ALA A 45 -14.25 -11.54 15.78
CA ALA A 45 -14.15 -12.61 16.78
C ALA A 45 -14.45 -12.08 18.19
N ARG A 46 -13.89 -10.93 18.56
CA ARG A 46 -14.16 -10.31 19.87
C ARG A 46 -15.56 -9.75 20.01
N ALA A 47 -16.16 -9.20 18.96
CA ALA A 47 -17.53 -8.72 19.00
C ALA A 47 -18.54 -9.86 19.23
N ALA A 48 -18.24 -11.08 18.78
CA ALA A 48 -19.09 -12.25 18.99
C ALA A 48 -19.25 -12.60 20.48
N GLU A 49 -18.23 -12.35 21.30
CA GLU A 49 -18.26 -12.53 22.76
C GLU A 49 -19.15 -11.49 23.49
N ARG A 50 -19.71 -10.52 22.75
CA ARG A 50 -20.50 -9.38 23.27
C ARG A 50 -19.84 -8.62 24.45
N PRO A 51 -18.56 -8.24 24.36
CA PRO A 51 -17.93 -7.39 25.37
C PRO A 51 -18.46 -5.95 25.30
N ALA A 52 -18.22 -5.17 26.36
CA ALA A 52 -18.53 -3.74 26.36
C ALA A 52 -17.78 -3.01 25.23
N ILE A 53 -18.46 -2.11 24.51
CA ILE A 53 -17.94 -1.50 23.28
C ILE A 53 -16.61 -0.74 23.48
N LEU A 54 -16.37 -0.23 24.69
CA LEU A 54 -15.15 0.51 25.02
C LEU A 54 -13.88 -0.33 24.82
N SER A 55 -13.95 -1.65 25.06
CA SER A 55 -12.81 -2.55 24.86
C SER A 55 -12.50 -2.81 23.38
N LEU A 56 -13.48 -2.61 22.50
CA LEU A 56 -13.34 -2.77 21.05
C LEU A 56 -12.87 -1.47 20.36
N SER A 57 -12.94 -0.32 21.03
CA SER A 57 -12.62 0.99 20.45
C SER A 57 -11.26 1.02 19.76
N VAL A 58 -10.23 0.44 20.37
CA VAL A 58 -8.88 0.37 19.79
C VAL A 58 -8.88 -0.42 18.47
N ALA A 59 -9.55 -1.58 18.46
CA ALA A 59 -9.69 -2.40 17.26
C ALA A 59 -10.49 -1.68 16.16
N ILE A 60 -11.57 -0.97 16.52
CA ILE A 60 -12.37 -0.17 15.57
C ILE A 60 -11.50 0.92 14.92
N VAL A 61 -10.73 1.67 15.71
CA VAL A 61 -9.85 2.72 15.21
C VAL A 61 -8.74 2.13 14.34
N ALA A 62 -8.16 0.99 14.73
CA ALA A 62 -7.16 0.29 13.92
C ALA A 62 -7.72 -0.11 12.55
N VAL A 63 -8.93 -0.72 12.51
CA VAL A 63 -9.60 -1.06 11.25
C VAL A 63 -9.79 0.17 10.36
N ARG A 64 -10.22 1.30 10.94
CA ARG A 64 -10.39 2.56 10.19
C ARG A 64 -9.06 3.09 9.66
N PHE A 65 -8.02 3.07 10.49
CA PHE A 65 -6.68 3.47 10.09
C PHE A 65 -6.20 2.65 8.90
N PHE A 66 -6.18 1.32 9.00
CA PHE A 66 -5.77 0.44 7.90
C PHE A 66 -6.67 0.55 6.67
N GLY A 67 -7.97 0.76 6.88
CA GLY A 67 -8.96 0.98 5.83
C GLY A 67 -8.71 2.25 5.00
N LEU A 68 -8.16 3.30 5.62
CA LEU A 68 -7.80 4.56 4.96
C LEU A 68 -6.36 4.55 4.42
N SER A 69 -5.42 3.95 5.14
CA SER A 69 -4.01 3.91 4.74
C SER A 69 -3.78 3.09 3.46
N ARG A 70 -4.50 1.99 3.28
CA ARG A 70 -4.39 1.14 2.07
C ARG A 70 -4.72 1.89 0.76
N PRO A 71 -5.89 2.53 0.60
CA PRO A 71 -6.18 3.31 -0.60
C PRO A 71 -5.28 4.53 -0.75
N LEU A 72 -4.85 5.16 0.35
CA LEU A 72 -3.89 6.26 0.31
C LEU A 72 -2.54 5.82 -0.29
N ALA A 73 -1.98 4.69 0.16
CA ALA A 73 -0.73 4.14 -0.38
C ALA A 73 -0.85 3.80 -1.87
N ARG A 74 -1.98 3.21 -2.28
CA ARG A 74 -2.29 2.91 -3.69
C ARG A 74 -2.41 4.18 -4.55
N TYR A 75 -2.95 5.26 -4.00
CA TYR A 75 -3.05 6.53 -4.70
C TYR A 75 -1.66 7.17 -4.91
N LEU A 76 -0.82 7.17 -3.87
CA LEU A 76 0.55 7.66 -3.97
C LEU A 76 1.38 6.83 -4.97
N GLU A 77 1.23 5.51 -4.99
CA GLU A 77 1.86 4.63 -5.98
C GLU A 77 1.43 5.01 -7.41
N ARG A 78 0.13 5.25 -7.62
CA ARG A 78 -0.40 5.70 -8.91
C ARG A 78 0.22 7.03 -9.33
N LEU A 79 0.32 8.01 -8.44
CA LEU A 79 0.88 9.33 -8.74
C LEU A 79 2.36 9.23 -9.13
N ALA A 80 3.14 8.46 -8.37
CA ALA A 80 4.56 8.21 -8.68
C ALA A 80 4.75 7.50 -10.03
N SER A 81 3.84 6.59 -10.37
CA SER A 81 3.86 5.85 -11.65
C SER A 81 3.42 6.73 -12.82
N HIS A 82 2.43 7.61 -12.62
CA HIS A 82 1.96 8.54 -13.65
C HIS A 82 3.02 9.56 -14.04
N ASP A 83 3.70 10.13 -13.05
CA ASP A 83 4.83 11.03 -13.27
C ASP A 83 5.98 10.38 -14.05
N LEU A 84 6.21 9.08 -13.83
CA LEU A 84 7.19 8.31 -14.61
C LEU A 84 6.73 8.19 -16.05
N ALA A 85 5.47 7.82 -16.28
CA ALA A 85 4.91 7.70 -17.63
C ALA A 85 4.98 9.02 -18.41
N PHE A 86 4.58 10.15 -17.81
CA PHE A 86 4.64 11.45 -18.48
C PHE A 86 6.07 11.90 -18.81
N ARG A 87 7.05 11.61 -17.95
CA ARG A 87 8.46 11.92 -18.25
C ARG A 87 9.06 11.07 -19.35
N LEU A 88 8.63 9.82 -19.47
CA LEU A 88 9.04 8.95 -20.57
C LEU A 88 8.45 9.41 -21.91
N LEU A 89 7.22 9.92 -21.90
CA LEU A 89 6.54 10.48 -23.08
C LEU A 89 7.06 11.87 -23.48
N ALA A 90 7.51 12.67 -22.51
CA ALA A 90 8.08 14.01 -22.76
C ALA A 90 9.52 13.98 -23.28
N ARG A 91 10.06 12.79 -23.59
CA ARG A 91 11.43 12.57 -24.06
C ARG A 91 11.41 11.95 -25.46
#